data_AF-A0A9X3WX84-F1
#
_entry.id   AF-A0A9X3WX84-F1
#
_cell.length_a   1.000
_cell.length_b   1.000
_cell.length_c   1.000
_cell.angle_alpha   90.00
_cell.angle_beta   90.00
_cell.angle_gamma   90.00
#
_symmetry.space_group_name_H-M   'P 1'
#
loop_
_entity.id
_entity.type
_entity.pdbx_description
1 polymer ?
#
loop_
_entity_poly.entity_id
_entity_poly.type
_entity_poly.pdbx_seq_one_letter_code
_entity_poly.pdbx_strand_id
1 'polypeptide(L)'
;MANGIFLYSAIKQFPLLYEHGKLFAFILTAVWALIVLSVLSTLVNRTFKKRHLDDPIQLFAIGTWVAGTSVLGNVIYQFSLNLGLIPYMMGILNVVLYLWYIYYCMKAYFVIFQTTAKDQVHGVLLLATVSTQSIVLLLY
;
A
#
# COMPACT_ATOMS: atom_id res chain seq x y z
N MET A 1 3.30 -4.32 3.82
CA MET A 1 2.94 -5.11 2.62
C MET A 1 3.34 -6.58 2.77
N ALA A 2 4.63 -6.94 2.84
CA ALA A 2 5.08 -8.34 2.88
C ALA A 2 4.40 -9.19 3.98
N ASN A 3 4.36 -8.70 5.22
CA ASN A 3 3.64 -9.37 6.31
C ASN A 3 2.15 -9.58 6.02
N GLY A 4 1.51 -8.62 5.37
CA GLY A 4 0.12 -8.76 4.94
C GLY A 4 -0.06 -9.86 3.89
N ILE A 5 0.85 -9.95 2.91
CA ILE A 5 0.80 -10.99 1.86
C ILE A 5 0.97 -12.37 2.50
N PHE A 6 1.90 -12.49 3.46
CA PHE A 6 2.10 -13.71 4.24
C PHE A 6 0.83 -14.10 5.02
N LEU A 7 0.24 -13.15 5.77
CA LEU A 7 -0.98 -13.39 6.55
C LEU A 7 -2.21 -13.66 5.68
N TYR A 8 -2.29 -13.13 4.48
CA TYR A 8 -3.41 -13.39 3.58
C TYR A 8 -3.28 -14.76 2.89
N SER A 9 -2.09 -15.09 2.40
CA SER A 9 -1.89 -16.27 1.55
C SER A 9 -1.16 -17.41 2.27
N ALA A 10 0.11 -17.20 2.62
CA ALA A 10 1.02 -18.28 3.04
C ALA A 10 0.69 -18.87 4.42
N ILE A 11 0.13 -18.10 5.34
CA ILE A 11 -0.14 -18.54 6.72
C ILE A 11 -1.06 -19.77 6.80
N LYS A 12 -1.90 -20.00 5.79
CA LYS A 12 -2.79 -21.17 5.71
C LYS A 12 -2.01 -22.50 5.69
N GLN A 13 -0.76 -22.46 5.24
CA GLN A 13 0.15 -23.61 5.23
C GLN A 13 0.82 -23.87 6.59
N PHE A 14 0.59 -23.01 7.59
CA PHE A 14 1.18 -23.11 8.93
C PHE A 14 0.07 -23.14 10.00
N PRO A 15 -0.55 -24.31 10.28
CA PRO A 15 -1.72 -24.42 11.15
C PRO A 15 -1.55 -23.77 12.52
N LEU A 16 -0.41 -24.00 13.18
CA LEU A 16 -0.10 -23.42 14.50
C LEU A 16 -0.09 -21.88 14.50
N LEU A 17 0.39 -21.26 13.41
CA LEU A 17 0.39 -19.81 13.25
C LEU A 17 -0.99 -19.30 12.85
N TYR A 18 -1.73 -20.07 12.05
CA TYR A 18 -3.05 -19.71 11.55
C TYR A 18 -4.07 -19.50 12.68
N GLU A 19 -4.00 -20.33 13.74
CA GLU A 19 -4.84 -20.17 14.94
C GLU A 19 -4.67 -18.79 15.60
N HIS A 20 -3.47 -18.22 15.51
CA HIS A 20 -3.13 -16.90 16.05
C HIS A 20 -3.32 -15.77 15.04
N GLY A 21 -3.89 -16.05 13.87
CA GLY A 21 -3.99 -15.11 12.75
C GLY A 21 -4.78 -13.83 13.07
N LYS A 22 -5.80 -13.90 13.93
CA LYS A 22 -6.53 -12.71 14.43
C LYS A 22 -5.63 -11.74 15.17
N LEU A 23 -4.74 -12.26 16.04
CA LEU A 23 -3.79 -11.43 16.79
C LEU A 23 -2.80 -10.77 15.83
N PHE A 24 -2.24 -11.51 14.88
CA PHE A 24 -1.33 -10.95 13.89
C PHE A 24 -1.99 -9.91 12.98
N ALA A 25 -3.23 -10.15 12.57
CA ALA A 25 -4.02 -9.19 11.81
C ALA A 25 -4.25 -7.90 12.62
N PHE A 26 -4.55 -8.01 13.92
CA PHE A 26 -4.71 -6.85 14.79
C PHE A 26 -3.41 -6.05 14.93
N ILE A 27 -2.28 -6.72 15.17
CA ILE A 27 -0.94 -6.09 15.23
C ILE A 27 -0.64 -5.40 13.90
N LEU A 28 -0.90 -6.05 12.77
CA LEU A 28 -0.65 -5.49 11.45
C LEU A 28 -1.51 -4.23 11.20
N THR A 29 -2.78 -4.25 11.62
CA THR A 29 -3.66 -3.08 11.56
C THR A 29 -3.13 -1.93 12.41
N ALA A 30 -2.64 -2.21 13.63
CA ALA A 30 -2.06 -1.20 14.50
C ALA A 30 -0.79 -0.57 13.90
N VAL A 31 0.11 -1.39 13.34
CA VAL A 31 1.32 -0.91 12.64
C VAL A 31 0.95 -0.05 11.43
N TRP A 32 -0.05 -0.47 10.64
CA TRP A 32 -0.54 0.31 9.51
C TRP A 32 -1.09 1.67 9.97
N ALA A 33 -1.86 1.71 11.06
CA ALA A 33 -2.38 2.96 11.60
C ALA A 33 -1.26 3.93 12.01
N LEU A 34 -0.19 3.43 12.64
CA LEU A 34 1.00 4.24 12.97
C LEU A 34 1.68 4.79 11.71
N ILE A 35 1.80 3.99 10.66
CA ILE A 35 2.36 4.44 9.37
C ILE A 35 1.48 5.54 8.76
N VAL A 36 0.15 5.38 8.76
CA VAL A 36 -0.77 6.40 8.26
C VAL A 36 -0.61 7.71 9.04
N LEU A 37 -0.54 7.66 10.37
CA LEU A 37 -0.31 8.85 11.20
C LEU A 37 1.03 9.54 10.88
N SER A 38 2.08 8.74 10.67
CA SER A 38 3.39 9.27 10.25
C SER A 38 3.30 9.95 8.89
N VAL A 39 2.58 9.39 7.92
CA VAL A 39 2.39 9.98 6.59
C VAL A 39 1.56 11.27 6.69
N LEU A 40 0.46 11.27 7.46
CA LEU A 40 -0.35 12.46 7.71
C LEU A 40 0.47 13.60 8.33
N SER A 41 1.40 13.29 9.24
CA SER A 41 2.32 14.28 9.80
C SER A 41 3.18 14.96 8.71
N THR A 42 3.62 14.22 7.68
CA THR A 42 4.39 14.82 6.57
C THR A 42 3.56 15.77 5.70
N LEU A 43 2.25 15.54 5.59
CA LEU A 43 1.31 16.44 4.90
C LEU A 43 1.12 17.74 5.70
N VAL A 44 0.90 17.63 7.01
CA VAL A 44 0.75 18.78 7.92
C VAL A 44 2.01 19.65 7.89
N ASN A 45 3.19 19.04 7.92
CA ASN A 45 4.48 19.73 7.87
C ASN A 45 4.84 20.26 6.47
N ARG A 46 3.97 20.10 5.46
CA ARG A 46 4.19 20.50 4.05
C ARG A 46 5.47 19.92 3.43
N THR A 47 6.01 18.84 3.98
CA THR A 47 7.22 18.16 3.48
C THR A 47 6.91 16.99 2.55
N PHE A 48 5.63 16.63 2.42
CA PHE A 48 5.18 15.50 1.60
C PHE A 48 5.66 15.57 0.15
N LYS A 49 5.45 16.71 -0.52
CA LYS A 49 5.85 16.88 -1.93
C LYS A 49 7.36 16.65 -2.10
N LYS A 50 8.17 17.31 -1.27
CA LYS A 50 9.63 17.19 -1.30
C LYS A 50 10.13 15.77 -1.06
N ARG A 51 9.45 15.02 -0.19
CA ARG A 51 9.87 13.66 0.19
C ARG A 51 9.34 12.57 -0.72
N HIS A 52 8.22 12.78 -1.41
CA HIS A 52 7.50 11.70 -2.09
C HIS A 52 7.13 11.99 -3.54
N LEU A 53 7.20 13.24 -4.01
CA LEU A 53 6.74 13.62 -5.35
C LEU A 53 7.82 14.22 -6.25
N ASP A 54 8.85 14.84 -5.68
CA ASP A 54 9.86 15.56 -6.48
C ASP A 54 10.83 14.62 -7.22
N ASP A 55 11.04 13.40 -6.70
CA ASP A 55 11.85 12.37 -7.35
C ASP A 55 10.94 11.44 -8.19
N PRO A 56 11.13 11.38 -9.52
CA PRO A 56 10.26 10.62 -10.42
C PRO A 56 10.36 9.10 -10.21
N ILE A 57 11.45 8.59 -9.61
CA ILE A 57 11.64 7.15 -9.34
C ILE A 57 11.11 6.81 -7.95
N GLN A 58 11.44 7.61 -6.93
CA GLN A 58 10.98 7.35 -5.57
C GLN A 58 9.46 7.54 -5.40
N LEU A 59 8.82 8.33 -6.28
CA LEU A 59 7.37 8.46 -6.32
C LEU A 59 6.65 7.10 -6.38
N PHE A 60 7.23 6.12 -7.08
CA PHE A 60 6.65 4.79 -7.19
C PHE A 60 6.56 4.07 -5.83
N ALA A 61 7.37 4.44 -4.83
CA ALA A 61 7.30 3.88 -3.49
C ALA A 61 5.95 4.12 -2.79
N ILE A 62 5.19 5.13 -3.20
CA ILE A 62 3.81 5.35 -2.71
C ILE A 62 2.91 4.15 -3.03
N GLY A 63 3.21 3.40 -4.10
CA GLY A 63 2.50 2.17 -4.44
C GLY A 63 2.55 1.11 -3.32
N THR A 64 3.55 1.15 -2.44
CA THR A 64 3.59 0.29 -1.24
C THR A 64 2.46 0.58 -0.26
N TRP A 65 1.99 1.83 -0.19
CA TRP A 65 0.89 2.23 0.68
C TRP A 65 -0.44 1.75 0.11
N VAL A 66 -0.62 1.88 -1.21
CA VAL A 66 -1.80 1.37 -1.92
C VAL A 66 -1.89 -0.15 -1.77
N ALA A 67 -0.81 -0.85 -2.14
CA ALA A 67 -0.75 -2.30 -2.03
C ALA A 67 -0.84 -2.80 -0.59
N GLY A 68 -0.17 -2.11 0.34
CA GLY A 68 -0.21 -2.44 1.76
C GLY A 68 -1.61 -2.32 2.35
N THR A 69 -2.35 -1.27 1.99
CA THR A 69 -3.72 -1.03 2.48
C THR A 69 -4.71 -2.03 1.89
N SER A 70 -4.61 -2.35 0.59
CA SER A 70 -5.44 -3.38 -0.05
C SER A 70 -5.25 -4.75 0.60
N VAL A 71 -3.99 -5.16 0.76
CA VAL A 71 -3.68 -6.46 1.37
C VAL A 71 -4.14 -6.50 2.82
N LEU A 72 -4.01 -5.40 3.58
CA LEU A 72 -4.52 -5.34 4.95
C LEU A 72 -6.05 -5.46 5.00
N GLY A 73 -6.78 -4.83 4.08
CA GLY A 73 -8.23 -4.99 3.96
C GLY A 73 -8.62 -6.47 3.80
N ASN A 74 -7.91 -7.18 2.92
CA ASN A 74 -8.11 -8.61 2.72
C ASN A 74 -7.76 -9.46 3.95
N VAL A 75 -6.73 -9.10 4.71
CA VAL A 75 -6.37 -9.76 5.98
C VAL A 75 -7.45 -9.53 7.05
N ILE A 76 -7.95 -8.30 7.18
CA ILE A 76 -9.03 -7.95 8.11
C ILE A 76 -10.28 -8.77 7.81
N TYR A 77 -10.64 -8.88 6.52
CA TYR A 77 -11.75 -9.69 6.06
C TYR A 77 -11.54 -11.18 6.37
N GLN A 78 -10.39 -11.74 5.99
CA GLN A 78 -10.07 -13.16 6.17
C GLN A 78 -10.15 -13.61 7.64
N PHE A 79 -9.67 -12.80 8.57
CA PHE A 79 -9.70 -13.14 10.00
C PHE A 79 -10.93 -12.61 10.73
N SER A 80 -11.90 -12.04 10.00
CA SER A 80 -13.16 -11.49 10.51
C SER A 80 -12.94 -10.54 11.70
N LEU A 81 -11.97 -9.63 11.57
CA LEU A 81 -11.74 -8.60 12.57
C LEU A 81 -12.90 -7.59 12.53
N ASN A 82 -13.71 -7.58 13.58
CA ASN A 82 -14.84 -6.66 13.68
C ASN A 82 -14.37 -5.25 14.02
N LEU A 83 -14.11 -4.46 12.98
CA LEU A 83 -13.72 -3.06 13.07
C LEU A 83 -14.84 -2.10 12.60
N GLY A 84 -16.08 -2.60 12.50
CA GLY A 84 -17.24 -1.84 12.03
C GLY A 84 -17.04 -1.27 10.62
N LEU A 85 -17.23 0.03 10.46
CA LEU A 85 -17.14 0.73 9.17
C LEU A 85 -15.71 1.03 8.71
N ILE A 86 -14.69 0.82 9.56
CA ILE A 86 -13.30 1.18 9.27
C ILE A 86 -12.78 0.53 7.98
N PRO A 87 -12.97 -0.78 7.71
CA PRO A 87 -12.43 -1.40 6.50
C PRO A 87 -13.04 -0.83 5.21
N TYR A 88 -14.32 -0.43 5.25
CA TYR A 88 -14.99 0.22 4.12
C TYR A 88 -14.40 1.61 3.85
N MET A 89 -14.19 2.41 4.90
CA MET A 89 -13.53 3.71 4.79
C MET A 89 -12.10 3.56 4.26
N MET A 90 -11.35 2.56 4.74
CA MET A 90 -10.02 2.24 4.23
C MET A 90 -10.06 1.93 2.74
N GLY A 91 -11.01 1.09 2.29
CA GLY A 91 -11.16 0.74 0.87
C GLY A 91 -11.42 1.96 -0.01
N ILE A 92 -12.38 2.81 0.37
CA ILE A 92 -12.71 4.03 -0.38
C ILE A 92 -11.49 4.96 -0.46
N LEU A 93 -10.85 5.24 0.68
CA LEU A 93 -9.65 6.08 0.73
C LEU A 93 -8.52 5.50 -0.12
N ASN A 94 -8.36 4.17 -0.13
CA ASN A 94 -7.33 3.52 -0.91
C ASN A 94 -7.57 3.61 -2.42
N VAL A 95 -8.83 3.53 -2.87
CA VAL A 95 -9.20 3.75 -4.28
C VAL A 95 -8.90 5.20 -4.69
N VAL A 96 -9.25 6.18 -3.85
CA VAL A 96 -8.93 7.59 -4.12
C VAL A 96 -7.42 7.81 -4.19
N LEU A 97 -6.66 7.24 -3.24
CA LEU A 97 -5.20 7.29 -3.23
C LEU A 97 -4.62 6.63 -4.50
N TYR A 98 -5.17 5.50 -4.94
CA TYR A 98 -4.74 4.81 -6.14
C TYR A 98 -4.96 5.63 -7.42
N LEU A 99 -6.15 6.23 -7.59
CA LEU A 99 -6.46 7.08 -8.75
C LEU A 99 -5.54 8.30 -8.82
N TRP A 100 -5.25 8.90 -7.67
CA TRP A 100 -4.25 9.95 -7.57
C TRP A 100 -2.85 9.43 -7.91
N TYR A 101 -2.44 8.30 -7.33
CA TYR A 101 -1.12 7.71 -7.53
C TYR A 101 -0.84 7.31 -8.98
N ILE A 102 -1.79 6.68 -9.67
CA ILE A 102 -1.61 6.24 -11.05
C ILE A 102 -1.40 7.42 -12.00
N TYR A 103 -2.11 8.54 -11.77
CA TYR A 103 -1.92 9.78 -12.52
C TYR A 103 -0.47 10.28 -12.42
N TYR A 104 0.11 10.29 -11.21
CA TYR A 104 1.50 10.69 -11.02
C TYR A 104 2.50 9.67 -11.59
N CYS A 105 2.20 8.37 -11.51
CA CYS A 105 3.02 7.34 -12.16
C CYS A 105 3.12 7.57 -13.66
N MET A 106 2.00 7.86 -14.33
CA MET A 106 2.00 8.13 -15.78
C MET A 106 2.88 9.33 -16.15
N LYS A 107 2.84 10.40 -15.36
CA LYS A 107 3.74 11.54 -15.54
C LYS A 107 5.20 11.17 -15.29
N ALA A 108 5.47 10.42 -14.23
CA ALA A 108 6.82 10.00 -13.87
C ALA A 108 7.43 9.11 -14.96
N TYR A 109 6.66 8.17 -15.52
CA TYR A 109 7.11 7.36 -16.67
C TYR A 109 7.53 8.23 -17.85
N PHE A 110 6.72 9.22 -18.23
CA PHE A 110 7.06 10.14 -19.32
C PHE A 110 8.38 10.88 -19.07
N VAL A 111 8.58 11.38 -17.84
CA VAL A 111 9.83 12.05 -17.44
C VAL A 111 11.02 11.08 -17.47
N ILE A 112 10.86 9.86 -16.96
CA ILE A 112 11.92 8.84 -16.92
C ILE A 112 12.37 8.48 -18.35
N PHE A 113 11.44 8.31 -19.29
CA PHE A 113 11.77 7.99 -20.68
C PHE A 113 12.50 9.12 -21.43
N GLN A 114 12.33 10.37 -20.99
CA GLN A 114 12.90 11.56 -21.65
C GLN A 114 14.18 12.09 -21.00
N THR A 115 14.58 11.56 -19.84
CA THR A 115 15.70 12.08 -19.06
C THR A 115 16.72 10.99 -18.74
N THR A 116 17.85 11.37 -18.14
CA THR A 116 18.87 10.43 -17.64
C THR A 116 18.40 9.60 -16.44
N ALA A 117 17.20 9.88 -15.90
CA ALA A 117 16.61 9.09 -14.82
C ALA A 117 16.40 7.62 -15.21
N LYS A 118 16.30 7.30 -16.51
CA LYS A 118 16.25 5.91 -17.00
C LYS A 118 17.40 5.03 -16.51
N ASP A 119 18.59 5.61 -16.29
CA ASP A 119 19.79 4.87 -15.89
C ASP A 119 19.78 4.51 -14.39
N GLN A 120 18.84 5.08 -13.63
CA GLN A 120 18.64 4.84 -12.21
C GLN A 120 17.40 3.98 -11.94
N VAL A 121 16.77 3.43 -12.99
CA VAL A 121 15.57 2.61 -12.86
C VAL A 121 15.88 1.31 -12.11
N HIS A 122 15.07 1.02 -11.10
CA HIS A 122 15.12 -0.23 -10.35
C HIS A 122 13.70 -0.74 -10.09
N GLY A 123 13.58 -1.90 -9.42
CA GLY A 123 12.32 -2.62 -9.24
C GLY A 123 11.19 -1.84 -8.54
N VAL A 124 11.44 -0.64 -8.01
CA VAL A 124 10.40 0.21 -7.41
C VAL A 124 9.32 0.61 -8.41
N LEU A 125 9.66 0.73 -9.71
CA LEU A 125 8.69 1.05 -10.76
C LEU A 125 7.56 0.00 -10.86
N LEU A 126 7.87 -1.25 -10.52
CA LEU A 126 6.89 -2.35 -10.51
C LEU A 126 5.80 -2.16 -9.45
N LEU A 127 6.01 -1.28 -8.46
CA LEU A 127 4.97 -0.96 -7.49
C LEU A 127 3.72 -0.34 -8.13
N ALA A 128 3.84 0.30 -9.31
CA ALA A 128 2.66 0.71 -10.07
C ALA A 128 1.79 -0.52 -10.40
N THR A 129 2.38 -1.55 -11.01
CA THR A 129 1.65 -2.77 -11.37
C THR A 129 1.14 -3.56 -10.17
N VAL A 130 1.95 -3.70 -9.11
CA VAL A 130 1.56 -4.43 -7.90
C VAL A 130 0.42 -3.71 -7.18
N SER A 131 0.45 -2.38 -7.13
CA SER A 131 -0.64 -1.59 -6.54
C SER A 131 -1.94 -1.73 -7.33
N THR A 132 -1.90 -1.70 -8.66
CA THR A 132 -3.07 -1.92 -9.52
C THR A 132 -3.69 -3.30 -9.26
N GLN A 133 -2.87 -4.36 -9.30
CA GLN A 133 -3.31 -5.72 -9.01
C GLN A 133 -3.95 -5.82 -7.62
N SER A 134 -3.34 -5.19 -6.61
CA SER A 134 -3.85 -5.23 -5.25
C SER A 134 -5.21 -4.53 -5.08
N ILE A 135 -5.47 -3.44 -5.81
CA ILE A 135 -6.76 -2.74 -5.77
C ILE A 135 -7.84 -3.61 -6.40
N VAL A 136 -7.54 -4.25 -7.54
CA VAL A 136 -8.48 -5.18 -8.16
C VAL A 136 -8.83 -6.33 -7.21
N LEU A 137 -7.83 -6.91 -6.55
CA LEU A 137 -8.03 -7.98 -5.56
C LEU A 137 -8.72 -7.55 -4.26
N LEU A 138 -8.77 -6.26 -3.95
CA LEU A 138 -9.52 -5.74 -2.81
C LEU A 138 -11.02 -5.59 -3.16
N LEU A 139 -11.31 -5.29 -4.43
CA LEU A 139 -12.66 -5.00 -4.91
C LEU A 139 -13.40 -6.22 -5.48
N TYR A 140 -12.67 -7.30 -5.78
CA TYR A 140 -13.19 -8.58 -6.24
C TYR A 140 -13.65 -9.45 -5.06
#